data_AF-A0A7R9HFS9-F1
#
_entry.id   AF-A0A7R9HFS9-F1
#
_cell.length_a   1.000
_cell.length_b   1.000
_cell.length_c   1.000
_cell.angle_alpha   90.00
_cell.angle_beta   90.00
_cell.angle_gamma   90.00
#
_symmetry.space_group_name_H-M   'P 1'
#
loop_
_entity.id
_entity.type
_entity.pdbx_description
1 polymer ?
#
loop_
_entity_poly.entity_id
_entity_poly.type
_entity_poly.pdbx_seq_one_letter_code
_entity_poly.pdbx_strand_id
1 'polypeptide(L)'
;NQIHSPFWCPTTIETPTKKSEFPVPPCSTPFNHVNSSALSYEAQEVRRCLRQGLIESPEMSHAESLVLAELEDKLRAAVGTRYPQDD
;
A
#
# COMPACT_ATOMS: atom_id res chain seq x y z
N ASN A 1 -10.29 -11.37 -9.83
CA ASN A 1 -9.04 -10.60 -9.92
C ASN A 1 -7.89 -11.50 -9.51
N GLN A 2 -6.77 -11.46 -10.21
CA GLN A 2 -5.54 -12.18 -9.93
C GLN A 2 -4.43 -11.15 -9.65
N ILE A 3 -3.84 -11.26 -8.47
CA ILE A 3 -2.67 -10.49 -8.04
C ILE A 3 -1.46 -11.41 -8.17
N HIS A 4 -0.47 -11.01 -8.96
CA HIS A 4 0.72 -11.82 -9.20
C HIS A 4 1.73 -11.71 -8.05
N SER A 5 2.57 -12.72 -7.88
CA SER A 5 3.61 -12.72 -6.83
C SER A 5 4.71 -11.68 -7.12
N PRO A 6 5.25 -10.99 -6.09
CA PRO A 6 4.83 -11.00 -4.69
C PRO A 6 3.56 -10.17 -4.46
N PHE A 7 2.58 -10.72 -3.73
CA PHE A 7 1.25 -10.08 -3.60
C PHE A 7 1.28 -8.71 -2.90
N TRP A 8 2.29 -8.45 -2.06
CA TRP A 8 2.44 -7.20 -1.29
C TRP A 8 3.15 -6.08 -2.06
N CYS A 9 3.79 -6.40 -3.19
CA CYS A 9 4.35 -5.41 -4.12
C CYS A 9 4.31 -5.93 -5.57
N PRO A 10 3.11 -6.22 -6.10
CA PRO A 10 2.94 -6.84 -7.40
C PRO A 10 3.20 -5.83 -8.52
N THR A 11 3.84 -6.27 -9.60
CA THR A 11 4.04 -5.44 -10.81
C THR A 11 2.95 -5.65 -11.85
N THR A 12 2.07 -6.63 -11.63
CA THR A 12 1.02 -7.02 -12.58
C THR A 12 -0.26 -7.35 -11.81
N ILE A 13 -1.37 -6.80 -12.28
CA ILE A 13 -2.71 -7.09 -11.75
C ILE A 13 -3.62 -7.44 -12.93
N GLU A 14 -4.32 -8.56 -12.81
CA GLU A 14 -5.29 -9.04 -13.81
C GLU A 14 -6.71 -9.00 -13.23
N THR A 15 -7.58 -8.22 -13.86
CA THR A 15 -9.03 -8.19 -13.59
C THR A 15 -9.74 -8.95 -14.72
N PRO A 16 -11.00 -9.40 -14.55
CA PRO A 16 -11.77 -10.03 -15.62
C PRO A 16 -11.82 -9.22 -16.92
N THR A 17 -11.64 -7.90 -16.83
CA THR A 17 -11.74 -6.96 -17.95
C THR A 17 -10.40 -6.46 -18.46
N LYS A 18 -9.33 -6.49 -17.65
CA LYS A 18 -8.07 -5.80 -17.97
C LYS A 18 -6.87 -6.38 -17.21
N LYS A 19 -5.77 -6.58 -17.93
CA LYS A 19 -4.42 -6.74 -17.38
C LYS A 19 -3.72 -5.38 -17.32
N SER A 20 -3.17 -5.03 -16.18
CA SER A 20 -2.41 -3.79 -15.96
C SER A 20 -1.02 -4.11 -15.42
N GLU A 21 -0.01 -3.42 -15.95
CA GLU A 21 1.40 -3.56 -15.55
C GLU A 21 1.88 -2.24 -14.94
N PHE A 22 2.62 -2.37 -13.84
CA PHE A 22 3.19 -1.28 -13.06
C PHE A 22 4.71 -1.52 -12.98
N PRO A 23 5.51 -0.86 -13.84
CA PRO A 23 6.94 -1.11 -13.90
C PRO A 23 7.63 -0.68 -12.60
N VAL A 24 8.70 -1.36 -12.24
CA VAL A 24 9.52 -0.97 -11.09
C VAL A 24 10.56 0.07 -11.56
N PRO A 25 10.64 1.26 -10.95
CA PRO A 25 11.62 2.27 -11.33
C PRO A 25 13.05 1.72 -11.26
N PRO A 26 13.89 1.96 -12.30
CA PRO A 26 15.27 1.50 -12.27
C PRO A 26 16.06 2.23 -11.17
N CYS A 27 16.92 1.50 -10.48
CA CYS A 27 17.80 2.07 -9.46
C CYS A 27 19.13 1.31 -9.46
N SER A 28 20.23 2.05 -9.34
CA SER A 28 21.59 1.50 -9.27
C SER A 28 22.00 1.00 -7.88
N THR A 29 21.23 1.36 -6.86
CA THR A 29 21.53 1.01 -5.46
C THR A 29 20.71 -0.23 -5.07
N PRO A 30 21.33 -1.23 -4.42
CA PRO A 30 20.59 -2.38 -3.92
C PRO A 30 19.63 -1.98 -2.79
N PHE A 31 18.48 -2.65 -2.71
CA PHE A 31 17.50 -2.48 -1.64
C PHE A 31 17.41 -3.73 -0.79
N ASN A 32 16.98 -3.55 0.47
CA ASN A 32 16.77 -4.65 1.41
C ASN A 32 15.55 -5.51 1.04
N HIS A 33 14.55 -4.94 0.37
CA HIS A 33 13.30 -5.63 0.03
C HIS A 33 13.01 -5.59 -1.48
N VAL A 34 12.31 -6.62 -1.95
CA VAL A 34 11.91 -6.77 -3.37
C VAL A 34 11.04 -5.59 -3.80
N ASN A 35 11.29 -5.09 -5.02
CA ASN A 35 10.58 -3.98 -5.66
C ASN A 35 10.60 -2.64 -4.89
N SER A 36 11.50 -2.44 -3.93
CA SER A 36 11.51 -1.23 -3.08
C SER A 36 11.71 0.10 -3.83
N SER A 37 12.30 0.12 -5.03
CA SER A 37 12.37 1.37 -5.81
C SER A 37 10.99 1.90 -6.22
N ALA A 38 9.96 1.04 -6.21
CA ALA A 38 8.57 1.44 -6.42
C ALA A 38 7.98 2.28 -5.25
N LEU A 39 8.63 2.30 -4.08
CA LEU A 39 8.26 3.24 -2.99
C LEU A 39 8.44 4.71 -3.41
N SER A 40 9.14 4.97 -4.52
CA SER A 40 9.17 6.31 -5.11
C SER A 40 7.79 6.79 -5.58
N TYR A 41 6.83 5.90 -5.85
CA TYR A 41 5.46 6.28 -6.24
C TYR A 41 4.69 6.92 -5.08
N GLU A 42 4.71 6.30 -3.89
CA GLU A 42 4.09 6.90 -2.70
C GLU A 42 4.80 8.20 -2.29
N ALA A 43 6.14 8.28 -2.43
CA ALA A 43 6.89 9.50 -2.18
C ALA A 43 6.49 10.64 -3.14
N GLN A 44 6.24 10.31 -4.41
CA GLN A 44 5.74 11.27 -5.41
C GLN A 44 4.33 11.76 -5.05
N GLU A 45 3.46 10.88 -4.56
CA GLU A 45 2.10 11.22 -4.16
C GLU A 45 2.08 12.17 -2.95
N VAL A 46 2.89 11.89 -1.93
CA VAL A 46 3.06 12.80 -0.78
C VAL A 46 3.56 14.16 -1.25
N ARG A 47 4.59 14.19 -2.11
CA ARG A 47 5.10 15.44 -2.69
C ARG A 47 4.02 16.20 -3.46
N ARG A 48 3.17 15.50 -4.22
CA ARG A 48 2.05 16.10 -4.97
C ARG A 48 1.04 16.73 -4.02
N CYS A 49 0.62 16.00 -2.99
CA CYS A 49 -0.34 16.48 -1.98
C CYS A 49 0.17 17.73 -1.27
N LEU A 50 1.40 17.71 -0.78
CA LEU A 50 2.03 18.85 -0.09
C LEU A 50 2.11 20.09 -0.99
N ARG A 51 2.46 19.92 -2.28
CA ARG A 51 2.51 21.03 -3.24
C ARG A 51 1.14 21.65 -3.52
N GLN A 52 0.07 20.89 -3.33
CA GLN A 52 -1.31 21.34 -3.50
C GLN A 52 -1.93 21.85 -2.19
N GLY A 53 -1.20 21.83 -1.07
CA GLY A 53 -1.71 22.23 0.24
C GLY A 53 -2.71 21.25 0.84
N LEU A 54 -2.74 20.00 0.36
CA LEU A 54 -3.58 18.94 0.92
C LEU A 54 -2.96 18.42 2.21
N ILE A 55 -3.82 18.04 3.16
CA ILE A 55 -3.42 17.44 4.44
C ILE A 55 -3.47 15.91 4.43
N GLU A 56 -4.03 15.32 3.38
CA GLU A 56 -4.16 13.88 3.17
C GLU A 56 -4.14 13.54 1.68
N SER A 57 -3.92 12.26 1.36
CA SER A 57 -4.02 11.74 -0.01
C SER A 57 -5.48 11.45 -0.36
N PRO A 58 -6.00 11.94 -1.51
CA PRO A 58 -7.32 11.52 -1.99
C PRO A 58 -7.42 10.02 -2.32
N GLU A 59 -6.30 9.35 -2.59
CA GLU A 59 -6.22 7.91 -2.87
C GLU A 59 -6.00 7.07 -1.60
N MET A 60 -5.69 7.72 -0.47
CA MET A 60 -5.49 7.09 0.84
C MET A 60 -5.85 8.11 1.93
N SER A 61 -7.14 8.30 2.14
CA SER A 61 -7.66 9.26 3.11
C SER A 61 -7.46 8.77 4.56
N HIS A 62 -7.50 9.68 5.52
CA HIS A 62 -7.47 9.33 6.94
C HIS A 62 -8.62 8.40 7.33
N ALA A 63 -9.80 8.62 6.74
CA ALA A 63 -10.98 7.79 6.97
C ALA A 63 -10.73 6.35 6.47
N GLU A 64 -10.14 6.18 5.30
CA GLU A 64 -9.75 4.84 4.80
C GLU A 64 -8.68 4.20 5.66
N SER A 65 -7.69 4.95 6.16
CA SER A 65 -6.70 4.42 7.11
C SER A 65 -7.35 3.87 8.37
N LEU A 66 -8.34 4.57 8.92
CA LEU A 66 -9.09 4.10 10.10
C LEU A 66 -9.88 2.83 9.79
N VAL A 67 -10.56 2.77 8.64
CA VAL A 67 -11.30 1.57 8.22
C VAL A 67 -10.38 0.36 8.12
N LEU A 68 -9.18 0.52 7.54
CA LEU A 68 -8.18 -0.56 7.46
C LEU A 68 -7.70 -0.98 8.85
N ALA A 69 -7.35 -0.03 9.72
CA ALA A 69 -6.89 -0.31 11.08
C ALA A 69 -7.96 -1.07 11.90
N GLU A 70 -9.22 -0.64 11.85
CA GLU A 70 -10.33 -1.33 12.51
C GLU A 70 -10.57 -2.74 11.95
N LEU A 71 -10.40 -2.92 10.65
CA LEU A 71 -10.55 -4.22 10.01
C LEU A 71 -9.43 -5.16 10.45
N GLU A 72 -8.19 -4.69 10.49
CA GLU A 72 -7.04 -5.44 10.99
C GLU A 72 -7.23 -5.87 12.45
N ASP A 73 -7.73 -4.98 13.31
CA ASP A 73 -8.05 -5.29 14.70
C ASP A 73 -9.14 -6.36 14.82
N LYS A 74 -10.21 -6.27 14.03
CA LYS A 74 -11.28 -7.28 13.99
C LYS A 74 -10.75 -8.65 13.55
N LEU A 75 -9.92 -8.69 12.50
CA LEU A 75 -9.33 -9.93 12.01
C LEU A 75 -8.40 -10.57 13.05
N ARG A 76 -7.58 -9.73 13.70
CA ARG A 76 -6.68 -10.15 14.76
C ARG A 76 -7.42 -10.70 15.99
N ALA A 77 -8.49 -10.03 16.42
CA ALA A 77 -9.35 -10.49 17.50
C ALA A 77 -10.08 -11.80 17.14
N ALA A 78 -10.52 -11.97 15.90
CA ALA A 78 -11.19 -13.19 15.43
C ALA A 78 -10.30 -14.45 15.52
N VAL A 79 -8.97 -14.29 15.48
CA VAL A 79 -8.00 -15.38 15.68
C VAL A 79 -7.39 -15.40 17.09
N GLY A 80 -7.96 -14.64 18.03
CA GLY A 80 -7.54 -14.60 19.44
C GLY A 80 -6.21 -13.91 19.70
N THR A 81 -5.69 -13.11 18.75
CA THR A 81 -4.45 -12.35 18.93
C THR A 81 -4.74 -11.01 19.61
N ARG A 82 -4.00 -10.68 20.68
CA ARG A 82 -4.19 -9.45 21.47
C ARG A 82 -2.85 -8.80 21.80
N TYR A 83 -2.81 -7.48 21.79
CA TYR A 83 -1.66 -6.67 22.19
C TYR A 83 -1.98 -5.81 23.41
N PRO A 84 -0.96 -5.37 24.18
CA PRO A 84 -1.16 -4.44 25.30
C PRO A 84 -1.80 -3.09 24.92
N GLN A 85 -1.74 -2.71 23.64
CA GLN A 85 -2.33 -1.47 23.11
C GLN A 85 -3.84 -1.56 22.89
N ASP A 86 -4.44 -2.74 23.10
CA ASP A 86 -5.90 -2.97 23.03
C ASP A 86 -6.60 -2.75 24.38
N ASP A 87 -5.85 -2.39 25.42
CA ASP A 87 -6.31 -2.01 26.76
C ASP A 87 -6.40 -0.48 26.89
#